data_AF-A0A2N2S3Q0-F1
#
_entry.id   AF-A0A2N2S3Q0-F1
#
_cell.length_a   1.000
_cell.length_b   1.000
_cell.length_c   1.000
_cell.angle_alpha   90.00
_cell.angle_beta   90.00
_cell.angle_gamma   90.00
#
_symmetry.space_group_name_H-M   'P 1'
#
loop_
_entity.id
_entity.type
_entity.pdbx_description
1 polymer ?
#
loop_
_entity_poly.entity_id
_entity_poly.type
_entity_poly.pdbx_seq_one_letter_code
_entity_poly.pdbx_strand_id
1 'polypeptide(L)'
;MTEVVCVVDASQVERHAHDPRSADIWRKQIRVADRLMVNRHRPDQDLVRVIADLRDLAKGESGMGIGKLSTQRSTARGSLAGINSSGREQRRHADRWESCSVGYDGPIDGEWLEELVRQYADVLIRAKGFLQRTGAADMEVFQLSGSEIRWHSILRRAGKGQLVCIGFKGPRFAELVRTLKERASAPT
;
A
#
# COMPACT_ATOMS: atom_id res chain seq x y z
N MET A 1 -11.10 22.05 14.03
CA MET A 1 -10.02 22.03 13.02
C MET A 1 -9.63 20.58 12.79
N THR A 2 -9.52 20.17 11.53
CA THR A 2 -9.14 18.80 11.14
C THR A 2 -7.68 18.84 10.71
N GLU A 3 -6.81 18.07 11.38
CA GLU A 3 -5.38 17.98 11.04
C GLU A 3 -5.16 17.01 9.87
N VAL A 4 -4.41 17.45 8.87
CA VAL A 4 -4.00 16.65 7.71
C VAL A 4 -2.59 16.12 7.93
N VAL A 5 -2.48 14.83 8.24
CA VAL A 5 -1.19 14.14 8.38
C VAL A 5 -0.86 13.38 7.09
N CYS A 6 0.29 13.69 6.48
CA CYS A 6 0.78 12.96 5.31
C CYS A 6 1.98 12.07 5.70
N VAL A 7 1.85 10.77 5.42
CA VAL A 7 2.92 9.79 5.64
C VAL A 7 3.69 9.59 4.34
N VAL A 8 5.00 9.82 4.39
CA VAL A 8 5.90 9.74 3.24
C VAL A 8 6.87 8.58 3.42
N ASP A 9 6.94 7.67 2.44
CA ASP A 9 7.97 6.64 2.38
C ASP A 9 9.27 7.25 1.80
N ALA A 10 10.27 7.45 2.66
CA ALA A 10 11.55 8.05 2.27
C ALA A 10 12.21 7.29 1.12
N SER A 11 12.13 5.95 1.12
CA SER A 11 12.76 5.10 0.11
C SER A 11 12.18 5.26 -1.30
N GLN A 12 11.06 5.98 -1.44
CA GLN A 12 10.34 6.23 -2.69
C GLN A 12 10.24 7.72 -3.05
N VAL A 13 10.79 8.63 -2.23
CA VAL A 13 10.67 10.09 -2.45
C VAL A 13 11.16 10.49 -3.83
N GLU A 14 12.37 10.05 -4.21
CA GLU A 14 12.95 10.39 -5.51
C GLU A 14 12.12 9.84 -6.67
N ARG A 15 11.60 8.62 -6.54
CA ARG A 15 10.74 8.01 -7.55
C ARG A 15 9.44 8.80 -7.75
N HIS A 16 8.75 9.14 -6.67
CA HIS A 16 7.50 9.89 -6.74
C HIS A 16 7.71 11.34 -7.19
N ALA A 17 8.83 11.96 -6.83
CA ALA A 17 9.16 13.30 -7.28
C ALA A 17 9.35 13.42 -8.80
N HIS A 18 9.77 12.33 -9.47
CA HIS A 18 10.08 12.31 -10.90
C HIS A 18 9.08 11.51 -11.76
N ASP A 19 8.09 10.84 -11.16
CA ASP A 19 7.10 10.07 -11.92
C ASP A 19 6.08 11.01 -12.60
N PRO A 20 6.06 11.11 -13.94
CA PRO A 20 5.18 12.04 -14.66
C PRO A 20 3.68 11.77 -14.45
N ARG A 21 3.31 10.60 -13.93
CA ARG A 21 1.90 10.24 -13.69
C ARG A 21 1.44 10.56 -12.27
N SER A 22 2.36 10.63 -11.31
CA SER A 22 2.00 10.73 -9.88
C SER A 22 2.62 11.93 -9.16
N ALA A 23 3.65 12.56 -9.73
CA ALA A 23 4.39 13.64 -9.08
C ALA A 23 3.51 14.81 -8.67
N ASP A 24 2.55 15.23 -9.49
CA ASP A 24 1.69 16.37 -9.18
C ASP A 24 0.74 16.11 -8.01
N ILE A 25 0.14 14.92 -7.95
CA ILE A 25 -0.73 14.52 -6.84
C ILE A 25 0.09 14.36 -5.57
N TRP A 26 1.27 13.74 -5.68
CA TRP A 26 2.18 13.55 -4.56
C TRP A 26 2.64 14.89 -3.95
N ARG A 27 3.04 15.86 -4.79
CA ARG A 27 3.41 17.22 -4.33
C ARG A 27 2.22 17.93 -3.67
N LYS A 28 1.02 17.82 -4.23
CA LYS A 28 -0.19 18.41 -3.63
C LYS A 28 -0.46 17.85 -2.23
N GLN A 29 -0.35 16.53 -2.05
CA GLN A 29 -0.55 15.88 -0.74
C GLN A 29 0.46 16.35 0.31
N ILE A 30 1.72 16.58 -0.08
CA ILE A 30 2.75 17.12 0.82
C ILE A 30 2.45 18.57 1.21
N ARG A 31 2.00 19.40 0.26
CA ARG A 31 1.72 20.82 0.51
C ARG A 31 0.53 21.07 1.42
N VAL A 32 -0.51 20.26 1.33
CA VAL A 32 -1.73 20.42 2.15
C VAL A 32 -1.60 19.81 3.54
N ALA A 33 -0.48 19.14 3.85
CA ALA A 33 -0.30 18.47 5.12
C ALA A 33 0.10 19.47 6.22
N ASP A 34 -0.64 19.45 7.33
CA ASP A 34 -0.26 20.14 8.56
C ASP A 34 0.96 19.47 9.22
N ARG A 35 1.14 18.16 8.98
CA ARG A 35 2.24 17.37 9.51
C ARG A 35 2.72 16.30 8.52
N LEU A 36 4.04 16.20 8.37
CA LEU A 36 4.69 15.14 7.59
C LEU A 36 5.30 14.10 8.52
N MET A 37 4.99 12.83 8.26
CA MET A 37 5.60 11.67 8.91
C MET A 37 6.44 10.90 7.91
N VAL A 38 7.76 10.91 8.10
CA VAL A 38 8.68 10.20 7.22
C VAL A 38 8.90 8.78 7.74
N ASN A 39 8.59 7.78 6.93
CA ASN A 39 8.71 6.36 7.21
C ASN A 39 9.68 5.69 6.22
N ARG A 40 10.19 4.50 6.56
CA ARG A 40 10.97 3.62 5.65
C ARG A 40 12.09 4.35 4.88
N HIS A 41 13.21 4.59 5.54
CA HIS A 41 14.44 5.06 4.87
C HIS A 41 15.37 3.88 4.59
N ARG A 42 16.17 3.99 3.54
CA ARG A 42 17.24 3.02 3.29
C ARG A 42 18.48 3.35 4.15
N PRO A 43 19.31 2.37 4.54
CA PRO A 43 20.50 2.63 5.36
C PRO A 43 21.52 3.56 4.69
N ASP A 44 21.57 3.55 3.36
CA ASP A 44 22.42 4.36 2.49
C ASP A 44 21.82 5.72 2.12
N GLN A 45 20.57 5.99 2.54
CA GLN A 45 19.85 7.18 2.15
C GLN A 45 20.23 8.38 3.04
N ASP A 46 20.59 9.50 2.40
CA ASP A 46 20.77 10.77 3.09
C ASP A 46 19.42 11.35 3.54
N LEU A 47 19.03 10.97 4.76
CA LEU A 47 17.76 11.37 5.34
C LEU A 47 17.71 12.89 5.60
N VAL A 48 18.84 13.55 5.83
CA VAL A 48 18.89 15.01 6.04
C VAL A 48 18.49 15.72 4.76
N ARG A 49 19.05 15.29 3.63
CA ARG A 49 18.69 15.80 2.31
C ARG A 49 17.22 15.53 1.96
N VAL A 50 16.74 14.30 2.16
CA VAL A 50 15.32 13.95 1.91
C VAL A 50 14.37 14.82 2.75
N ILE A 51 14.70 15.05 4.01
CA ILE A 51 13.91 15.93 4.88
C ILE A 51 13.93 17.37 4.39
N ALA A 52 15.09 17.88 3.96
CA ALA A 52 15.21 19.23 3.40
C ALA A 52 14.34 19.38 2.14
N ASP A 53 14.43 18.43 1.22
CA ASP A 53 13.65 18.42 -0.03
C ASP A 53 12.13 18.40 0.25
N LEU A 54 11.68 17.55 1.18
CA LEU A 54 10.27 17.49 1.59
C LEU A 54 9.80 18.79 2.26
N ARG A 55 10.67 19.40 3.08
CA ARG A 55 10.37 20.67 3.75
C ARG A 55 10.25 21.80 2.73
N ASP A 56 11.11 21.84 1.72
CA ASP A 56 11.07 22.88 0.70
C ASP A 56 9.88 22.68 -0.26
N LEU A 57 9.52 21.43 -0.57
CA LEU A 57 8.29 21.10 -1.29
C LEU A 57 7.02 21.53 -0.55
N ALA A 58 7.01 21.37 0.77
CA ALA A 58 5.89 21.75 1.63
C ALA A 58 5.73 23.27 1.78
N LYS A 59 6.82 24.04 1.69
CA LYS A 59 6.85 25.50 1.85
C LYS A 59 6.36 26.32 0.64
N GLY A 60 5.93 25.68 -0.46
CA GLY A 60 5.75 26.33 -1.77
C GLY A 60 5.18 27.76 -1.72
N GLU A 61 5.75 28.69 -2.51
CA GLU A 61 5.52 30.14 -2.77
C GLU A 61 4.65 31.05 -1.86
N SER A 62 3.74 30.55 -1.03
CA SER A 62 3.01 31.30 -0.02
C SER A 62 3.26 30.66 1.35
N GLY A 63 4.18 31.29 2.09
CA GLY A 63 4.68 30.81 3.37
C GLY A 63 3.56 30.62 4.41
N MET A 64 3.30 29.36 4.74
CA MET A 64 2.65 28.99 5.98
C MET A 64 3.41 27.77 6.51
N GLY A 65 4.23 27.99 7.54
CA GLY A 65 5.21 27.03 8.03
C GLY A 65 4.56 25.79 8.66
N ILE A 66 4.99 24.60 8.24
CA ILE A 66 4.60 23.34 8.85
C ILE A 66 5.14 23.22 10.27
N GLY A 67 4.23 22.90 11.20
CA GLY A 67 4.53 22.49 12.56
C GLY A 67 5.00 21.03 12.62
N LYS A 68 6.21 20.84 13.15
CA LYS A 68 6.77 19.58 13.66
C LYS A 68 6.86 18.41 12.66
N LEU A 69 8.00 18.35 11.97
CA LEU A 69 8.50 17.13 11.36
C LEU A 69 8.86 16.12 12.47
N SER A 70 8.26 14.92 12.46
CA SER A 70 8.65 13.85 13.39
C SER A 70 9.29 12.69 12.62
N THR A 71 10.60 12.55 12.75
CA THR A 71 11.38 11.45 12.18
C THR A 71 11.40 10.29 13.18
N GLN A 72 10.76 9.16 12.87
CA GLN A 72 10.92 7.94 13.66
C GLN A 72 12.05 7.07 13.08
N ARG A 73 13.18 7.00 13.80
CA ARG A 73 14.29 6.07 13.51
C ARG A 73 13.84 4.65 13.83
N SER A 74 13.93 3.76 12.84
CA SER A 74 13.93 2.32 13.04
C SER A 74 15.37 1.80 12.98
N THR A 75 16.21 2.16 13.96
CA THR A 75 17.56 1.59 14.05
C THR A 75 17.52 0.28 14.83
N ALA A 76 17.97 -0.80 14.21
CA ALA A 76 18.29 -2.04 14.90
C ALA A 76 19.66 -1.90 15.61
N ARG A 77 19.70 -2.36 16.87
CA ARG A 77 20.85 -2.56 17.81
C ARG A 77 21.22 -1.40 18.77
N GLY A 78 20.84 -1.60 20.05
CA GLY A 78 21.43 -1.21 21.37
C GLY A 78 21.84 0.26 21.61
N SER A 79 21.67 0.92 22.77
CA SER A 79 21.34 0.54 24.16
C SER A 79 20.63 1.71 24.89
N LEU A 80 20.08 1.36 26.05
CA LEU A 80 19.12 1.96 26.98
C LEU A 80 19.34 3.42 27.45
N ALA A 81 18.27 4.21 27.54
CA ALA A 81 17.67 4.65 28.83
C ALA A 81 16.60 5.74 28.63
N GLY A 82 15.36 5.47 29.08
CA GLY A 82 14.41 6.51 29.50
C GLY A 82 13.29 6.89 28.53
N ILE A 83 12.06 6.64 28.99
CA ILE A 83 10.79 7.28 28.60
C ILE A 83 9.98 6.61 27.46
N ASN A 84 9.32 5.53 27.87
CA ASN A 84 7.87 5.28 27.83
C ASN A 84 7.10 5.13 26.48
N SER A 85 6.87 3.85 26.16
CA SER A 85 5.58 3.25 25.75
C SER A 85 4.86 3.79 24.50
N SER A 86 5.34 3.35 23.33
CA SER A 86 4.49 3.15 22.12
C SER A 86 5.17 2.28 21.03
N GLY A 87 6.50 2.06 21.10
CA GLY A 87 7.24 1.26 20.10
C GLY A 87 7.05 -0.26 20.13
N ARG A 88 6.36 -0.83 21.14
CA ARG A 88 6.16 -2.29 21.25
C ARG A 88 5.00 -2.78 20.38
N GLU A 89 4.05 -1.92 20.04
CA GLU A 89 2.91 -2.28 19.17
C GLU A 89 3.29 -2.30 17.69
N GLN A 90 4.03 -1.31 17.20
CA GLN A 90 4.36 -1.22 15.76
C GLN A 90 5.19 -2.39 15.23
N ARG A 91 6.13 -2.95 16.01
CA ARG A 91 6.86 -4.18 15.62
C ARG A 91 5.96 -5.43 15.64
N ARG A 92 5.02 -5.51 16.57
CA ARG A 92 4.04 -6.62 16.64
C ARG A 92 3.02 -6.58 15.49
N HIS A 93 2.70 -5.38 14.97
CA HIS A 93 1.76 -5.26 13.86
C HIS A 93 2.34 -5.78 12.54
N ALA A 94 3.58 -5.42 12.19
CA ALA A 94 4.19 -5.92 10.95
C ALA A 94 4.32 -7.47 10.91
N ASP A 95 4.56 -8.10 12.07
CA ASP A 95 4.57 -9.56 12.20
C ASP A 95 3.19 -10.23 12.06
N ARG A 96 2.11 -9.44 12.18
CA ARG A 96 0.71 -9.92 12.12
C ARG A 96 0.12 -9.84 10.72
N TRP A 97 0.75 -9.12 9.79
CA TRP A 97 0.23 -8.90 8.44
C TRP A 97 1.05 -9.67 7.42
N GLU A 98 0.38 -10.24 6.43
CA GLU A 98 1.00 -10.93 5.30
C GLU A 98 0.41 -10.40 3.99
N SER A 99 1.24 -10.37 2.95
CA SER A 99 0.82 -9.98 1.60
C SER A 99 1.22 -11.04 0.59
N CYS A 100 0.33 -11.34 -0.36
CA CYS A 100 0.65 -12.19 -1.50
C CYS A 100 0.30 -11.49 -2.82
N SER A 101 1.05 -11.83 -3.86
CA SER A 101 0.76 -11.46 -5.24
C SER A 101 0.56 -12.73 -6.06
N VAL A 102 -0.54 -12.81 -6.79
CA VAL A 102 -0.90 -13.94 -7.66
C VAL A 102 -1.10 -13.41 -9.07
N GLY A 103 -0.33 -13.93 -10.03
CA GLY A 103 -0.49 -13.62 -11.45
C GLY A 103 -1.49 -14.58 -12.09
N TYR A 104 -2.25 -14.11 -13.08
CA TYR A 104 -3.21 -14.89 -13.84
C TYR A 104 -2.90 -14.74 -15.33
N ASP A 105 -2.79 -15.85 -16.05
CA ASP A 105 -2.52 -15.83 -17.49
C ASP A 105 -3.81 -15.81 -18.35
N GLY A 106 -4.98 -15.94 -17.73
CA GLY A 106 -6.28 -15.94 -18.41
C GLY A 106 -7.42 -15.35 -17.57
N PRO A 107 -8.66 -15.38 -18.10
CA PRO A 107 -9.83 -14.88 -17.41
C PRO A 107 -10.10 -15.61 -16.09
N ILE A 108 -10.65 -14.90 -15.13
CA ILE A 108 -11.07 -15.43 -13.83
C ILE A 108 -12.59 -15.40 -13.71
N ASP A 109 -13.14 -16.43 -13.09
CA ASP A 109 -14.53 -16.40 -12.65
C ASP A 109 -14.70 -15.33 -11.54
N GLY A 110 -15.45 -14.28 -11.86
CA GLY A 110 -15.66 -13.15 -10.97
C GLY A 110 -16.53 -13.48 -9.76
N GLU A 111 -17.57 -14.30 -9.96
CA GLU A 111 -18.47 -14.70 -8.87
C GLU A 111 -17.75 -15.58 -7.86
N TRP A 112 -16.95 -16.52 -8.37
CA TRP A 112 -16.07 -17.34 -7.54
C TRP A 112 -15.10 -16.50 -6.71
N LEU A 113 -14.44 -15.51 -7.34
CA LEU A 113 -13.49 -14.65 -6.62
C LEU A 113 -14.19 -13.83 -5.54
N GLU A 114 -15.38 -13.30 -5.84
CA GLU A 114 -16.17 -12.56 -4.88
C GLU A 114 -16.57 -13.41 -3.68
N GLU A 115 -17.06 -14.62 -3.92
CA GLU A 115 -17.47 -15.53 -2.85
C GLU A 115 -16.27 -15.95 -2.00
N LEU A 116 -15.13 -16.26 -2.64
CA LEU A 116 -13.90 -16.56 -1.93
C LEU A 116 -13.48 -15.38 -1.04
N VAL A 117 -13.53 -14.15 -1.56
CA VAL A 117 -13.17 -12.97 -0.77
C VAL A 117 -14.12 -12.77 0.42
N ARG A 118 -15.42 -13.02 0.26
CA ARG A 118 -16.39 -12.97 1.37
C ARG A 118 -16.13 -14.05 2.41
N GLN A 119 -15.86 -15.28 1.99
CA GLN A 119 -15.57 -16.42 2.87
C GLN A 119 -14.36 -16.16 3.80
N TYR A 120 -13.38 -15.40 3.30
CA TYR A 120 -12.15 -15.07 4.02
C TYR A 120 -12.14 -13.64 4.57
N ALA A 121 -13.29 -12.96 4.68
CA ALA A 121 -13.40 -11.57 5.16
C ALA A 121 -12.91 -11.38 6.61
N ASP A 122 -12.82 -12.46 7.40
CA ASP A 122 -12.28 -12.45 8.76
C ASP A 122 -10.74 -12.30 8.79
N VAL A 123 -10.05 -12.68 7.70
CA VAL A 123 -8.59 -12.63 7.60
C VAL A 123 -8.08 -11.74 6.48
N LEU A 124 -8.83 -11.55 5.41
CA LEU A 124 -8.45 -10.72 4.26
C LEU A 124 -8.94 -9.28 4.47
N ILE A 125 -8.01 -8.34 4.52
CA ILE A 125 -8.32 -6.92 4.77
C ILE A 125 -8.38 -6.11 3.49
N ARG A 126 -7.53 -6.43 2.52
CA ARG A 126 -7.48 -5.71 1.25
C ARG A 126 -7.12 -6.65 0.13
N ALA A 127 -7.80 -6.49 -0.99
CA ALA A 127 -7.44 -7.12 -2.23
C ALA A 127 -7.56 -6.09 -3.36
N LYS A 128 -6.58 -6.05 -4.25
CA LYS A 128 -6.63 -5.20 -5.44
C LYS A 128 -5.89 -5.87 -6.59
N GLY A 129 -6.48 -5.81 -7.77
CA GLY A 129 -5.86 -6.41 -8.94
C GLY A 129 -6.35 -5.85 -10.26
N PHE A 130 -5.58 -6.10 -11.30
CA PHE A 130 -6.04 -6.01 -12.68
C PHE A 130 -6.36 -7.43 -13.12
N LEU A 131 -7.61 -7.72 -13.43
CA LEU A 131 -8.09 -9.05 -13.75
C LEU A 131 -8.99 -8.98 -14.97
N GLN A 132 -8.95 -9.98 -15.82
CA GLN A 132 -9.98 -10.17 -16.83
C GLN A 132 -11.03 -11.11 -16.24
N ARG A 133 -12.30 -10.71 -16.22
CA ARG A 133 -13.39 -11.60 -15.80
C ARG A 133 -13.84 -12.47 -16.96
N THR A 134 -14.25 -13.71 -16.68
CA THR A 134 -14.85 -14.58 -17.70
C THR A 134 -16.04 -13.88 -18.36
N GLY A 135 -16.03 -13.80 -19.70
CA GLY A 135 -17.04 -13.10 -20.48
C GLY A 135 -16.80 -11.59 -20.67
N ALA A 136 -15.83 -10.98 -19.97
CA ALA A 136 -15.44 -9.59 -20.19
C ALA A 136 -14.41 -9.48 -21.33
N ALA A 137 -14.64 -8.54 -22.25
CA ALA A 137 -13.73 -8.26 -23.36
C ALA A 137 -12.45 -7.53 -22.91
N ASP A 138 -12.58 -6.68 -21.89
CA ASP A 138 -11.52 -5.83 -21.36
C ASP A 138 -11.07 -6.26 -19.97
N MET A 139 -9.89 -5.80 -19.58
CA MET A 139 -9.42 -5.90 -18.20
C MET A 139 -10.28 -5.04 -17.27
N GLU A 140 -10.43 -5.49 -16.03
CA GLU A 140 -11.13 -4.80 -14.97
C GLU A 140 -10.19 -4.60 -13.77
N VAL A 141 -10.40 -3.51 -13.03
CA VAL A 141 -9.79 -3.31 -11.72
C VAL A 141 -10.71 -3.91 -10.67
N PHE A 142 -10.24 -4.98 -10.04
CA PHE A 142 -10.84 -5.55 -8.85
C PHE A 142 -10.34 -4.80 -7.61
N GLN A 143 -11.24 -4.46 -6.70
CA GLN A 143 -10.87 -3.87 -5.42
C GLN A 143 -11.83 -4.30 -4.30
N LEU A 144 -11.26 -4.82 -3.20
CA LEU A 144 -11.89 -4.93 -1.90
C LEU A 144 -11.49 -3.73 -1.04
N SER A 145 -12.48 -2.98 -0.56
CA SER A 145 -12.29 -1.85 0.38
C SER A 145 -13.23 -2.00 1.56
N GLY A 146 -12.69 -2.31 2.74
CA GLY A 146 -13.53 -2.75 3.85
C GLY A 146 -14.23 -4.06 3.49
N SER A 147 -15.57 -4.08 3.56
CA SER A 147 -16.39 -5.22 3.15
C SER A 147 -16.95 -5.12 1.73
N GLU A 148 -16.70 -4.04 1.01
CA GLU A 148 -17.24 -3.82 -0.34
C GLU A 148 -16.29 -4.33 -1.41
N ILE A 149 -16.83 -5.08 -2.36
CA ILE A 149 -16.14 -5.52 -3.56
C ILE A 149 -16.62 -4.69 -4.75
N ARG A 150 -15.67 -4.22 -5.57
CA ARG A 150 -15.97 -3.45 -6.79
C ARG A 150 -15.12 -3.92 -7.96
N TRP A 151 -15.74 -3.89 -9.13
CA TRP A 151 -15.12 -4.08 -10.43
C TRP A 151 -15.27 -2.81 -11.25
N HIS A 152 -14.18 -2.34 -11.83
CA HIS A 152 -14.18 -1.18 -12.72
C HIS A 152 -13.52 -1.52 -14.04
N SER A 153 -14.26 -1.44 -15.14
CA SER A 153 -13.71 -1.64 -16.47
C SER A 153 -12.62 -0.60 -16.77
N ILE A 154 -11.51 -1.06 -17.35
CA ILE A 154 -10.47 -0.19 -17.86
C ILE A 154 -10.31 -0.46 -19.35
N LEU A 155 -10.07 0.60 -20.13
CA LEU A 155 -9.79 0.50 -21.57
C LEU A 155 -8.38 -0.08 -21.79
N ARG A 156 -8.21 -1.35 -21.43
CA ARG A 156 -6.98 -2.13 -21.58
C ARG A 156 -7.34 -3.51 -22.09
N ARG A 157 -6.75 -3.87 -23.22
CA ARG A 157 -6.93 -5.19 -23.84
C ARG A 157 -6.56 -6.31 -22.86
N ALA A 158 -7.28 -7.42 -23.00
CA ALA A 158 -7.03 -8.69 -22.34
C ALA A 158 -5.53 -9.04 -22.30
N GLY A 159 -5.07 -9.51 -21.14
CA GLY A 159 -3.66 -9.87 -20.92
C GLY A 159 -3.44 -10.42 -19.51
N LYS A 160 -2.18 -10.57 -19.13
CA LYS A 160 -1.81 -11.11 -17.81
C LYS A 160 -2.41 -10.25 -16.69
N GLY A 161 -3.22 -10.89 -15.85
CA GLY A 161 -3.78 -10.31 -14.64
C GLY A 161 -2.83 -10.45 -13.45
N GLN A 162 -3.06 -9.62 -12.43
CA GLN A 162 -2.39 -9.73 -11.15
C GLN A 162 -3.34 -9.31 -10.04
N LEU A 163 -3.44 -10.14 -9.00
CA LEU A 163 -4.16 -9.85 -7.76
C LEU A 163 -3.15 -9.75 -6.61
N VAL A 164 -3.27 -8.69 -5.81
CA VAL A 164 -2.53 -8.51 -4.57
C VAL A 164 -3.50 -8.58 -3.40
N CYS A 165 -3.23 -9.46 -2.43
CA CYS A 165 -4.02 -9.63 -1.22
C CYS A 165 -3.18 -9.29 0.01
N ILE A 166 -3.80 -8.67 1.01
CA ILE A 166 -3.20 -8.32 2.30
C ILE A 166 -4.16 -8.76 3.39
N GLY A 167 -3.67 -9.53 4.36
CA GLY A 167 -4.49 -10.06 5.45
C GLY A 167 -3.69 -10.41 6.69
N PHE A 168 -4.39 -10.89 7.72
CA PHE A 168 -3.78 -11.37 8.95
C PHE A 168 -3.01 -12.66 8.69
N LYS A 169 -1.73 -12.68 9.04
CA LYS A 169 -0.87 -13.86 8.97
C LYS A 169 -1.46 -15.00 9.78
N GLY A 170 -1.55 -16.19 9.18
CA GLY A 170 -2.04 -17.39 9.84
C GLY A 170 -2.51 -18.47 8.86
N PRO A 171 -2.89 -19.66 9.36
CA PRO A 171 -3.25 -20.81 8.53
C PRO A 171 -4.38 -20.50 7.54
N ARG A 172 -5.39 -19.74 7.97
CA ARG A 172 -6.56 -19.39 7.15
C ARG A 172 -6.19 -18.42 6.01
N PHE A 173 -5.31 -17.45 6.25
CA PHE A 173 -4.81 -16.61 5.17
C PHE A 173 -3.89 -17.39 4.22
N ALA A 174 -3.03 -18.28 4.74
CA ALA A 174 -2.21 -19.15 3.91
C ALA A 174 -3.06 -20.09 3.03
N GLU A 175 -4.20 -20.57 3.53
CA GLU A 175 -5.18 -21.34 2.77
C GLU A 175 -5.76 -20.52 1.61
N LEU A 176 -6.22 -19.29 1.87
CA LEU A 176 -6.66 -18.36 0.81
C LEU A 176 -5.59 -18.19 -0.27
N VAL A 177 -4.34 -17.92 0.13
CA VAL A 177 -3.21 -17.75 -0.82
C VAL A 177 -3.02 -19.00 -1.66
N ARG A 178 -3.11 -20.19 -1.05
CA ARG A 178 -2.98 -21.46 -1.75
C ARG A 178 -4.12 -21.65 -2.76
N THR A 179 -5.38 -21.44 -2.35
CA THR A 179 -6.55 -21.54 -3.23
C THR A 179 -6.46 -20.60 -4.44
N LEU A 180 -6.02 -19.35 -4.22
CA LEU A 180 -5.80 -18.39 -5.31
C LEU A 180 -4.72 -18.88 -6.29
N LYS A 181 -3.60 -19.41 -5.79
CA LYS A 181 -2.51 -19.93 -6.64
C LYS A 181 -2.88 -21.21 -7.40
N GLU A 182 -3.61 -22.12 -6.75
CA GLU A 182 -4.12 -23.34 -7.39
C GLU A 182 -5.05 -22.98 -8.55
N ARG A 183 -5.95 -22.00 -8.36
CA ARG A 183 -6.84 -21.53 -9.42
C ARG A 183 -6.09 -20.81 -10.54
N ALA A 184 -5.10 -20.00 -10.21
CA ALA A 184 -4.27 -19.31 -11.20
C ALA A 184 -3.45 -20.26 -12.09
N SER A 185 -3.15 -21.47 -11.59
CA SER A 185 -2.39 -22.50 -12.31
C SER A 185 -3.27 -23.47 -13.10
N ALA A 186 -4.58 -23.45 -12.88
CA ALA A 186 -5.51 -24.34 -13.56
C ALA A 186 -5.74 -23.84 -15.01
N PRO A 187 -5.63 -24.70 -16.03
CA PRO A 187 -6.03 -24.33 -17.38
C PRO A 187 -7.54 -24.07 -17.39
N THR A 188 -7.93 -22.86 -17.79
CA THR A 188 -9.31 -22.46 -18.12
C THR A 188 -9.81 -23.18 -19.35
#